data_AF-A0A7D5T2Q7-F1
#
_entry.id   AF-A0A7D5T2Q7-F1
#
_cell.length_a   1.000
_cell.length_b   1.000
_cell.length_c   1.000
_cell.angle_alpha   90.00
_cell.angle_beta   90.00
_cell.angle_gamma   90.00
#
_symmetry.space_group_name_H-M   'P 1'
#
loop_
_entity.id
_entity.type
_entity.pdbx_description
1 polymer ?
#
loop_
_entity_poly.entity_id
_entity_poly.type
_entity_poly.pdbx_seq_one_letter_code
_entity_poly.pdbx_strand_id
1 'polypeptide(L)'
;MAVRGIGAVVRGAFDAVIRPHRFVEFQTDSYATSRLGMVRQMGSLLGVYIINLVAYAIPLTLAGIGVQPTQQSPGWFRNLVSASGIDPTAGWQLLVAFVQNSLYITMATAITLVTFHVGVLIVRDSRDIVQSVHTVVYTTSAYLVAVFSGVWYLTNQAGVSGARVLVRNLQASFVYAIIDLLGADLELPGGRPEEIAANALSTEGQWILALLSVALLYYLFSLYLGARINHRATRSNALIAVAAVALSPAVYVTGSVLAYTLGFT
;
A
#
# COMPACT_ATOMS: atom_id res chain seq x y z
N MET A 1 -23.64 11.38 0.58
CA MET A 1 -24.54 11.41 -0.60
C MET A 1 -24.34 10.13 -1.40
N ALA A 2 -25.41 9.51 -1.88
CA ALA A 2 -25.34 8.31 -2.71
C ALA A 2 -24.65 8.65 -4.04
N VAL A 3 -23.47 8.08 -4.27
CA VAL A 3 -22.70 8.24 -5.50
C VAL A 3 -23.45 7.50 -6.60
N ARG A 4 -24.10 8.25 -7.50
CA ARG A 4 -24.80 7.70 -8.67
C ARG A 4 -24.15 8.22 -9.93
N GLY A 5 -23.28 7.40 -10.54
CA GLY A 5 -22.87 7.55 -11.93
C GLY A 5 -21.38 7.35 -12.20
N ILE A 6 -21.08 6.69 -13.32
CA ILE A 6 -19.73 6.52 -13.89
C ILE A 6 -19.01 7.87 -14.03
N GLY A 7 -19.75 8.94 -14.36
CA GLY A 7 -19.19 10.30 -14.47
C GLY A 7 -18.73 10.94 -13.16
N ALA A 8 -19.14 10.42 -11.99
CA ALA A 8 -18.60 10.82 -10.70
C ALA A 8 -17.32 10.05 -10.36
N VAL A 9 -17.24 8.77 -10.76
CA VAL A 9 -16.04 7.95 -10.63
C VAL A 9 -14.91 8.47 -11.53
N VAL A 10 -15.22 8.79 -12.79
CA VAL A 10 -14.27 9.37 -13.75
C VAL A 10 -13.81 10.76 -13.30
N ARG A 11 -14.71 11.61 -12.79
CA ARG A 11 -14.31 12.90 -12.18
C ARG A 11 -13.47 12.71 -10.93
N GLY A 12 -13.82 11.75 -10.07
CA GLY A 12 -13.02 11.39 -8.90
C GLY A 12 -11.61 10.95 -9.27
N ALA A 13 -11.46 10.10 -10.29
CA ALA A 13 -10.17 9.68 -10.82
C ALA A 13 -9.39 10.84 -11.47
N PHE A 14 -10.07 11.71 -12.23
CA PHE A 14 -9.47 12.91 -12.82
C PHE A 14 -8.99 13.89 -11.74
N ASP A 15 -9.82 14.17 -10.74
CA ASP A 15 -9.47 15.04 -9.61
C ASP A 15 -8.36 14.39 -8.75
N ALA A 16 -8.36 13.06 -8.60
CA ALA A 16 -7.30 12.31 -7.94
C ALA A 16 -5.96 12.30 -8.68
N VAL A 17 -5.88 12.82 -9.90
CA VAL A 17 -4.62 12.94 -10.66
C VAL A 17 -4.28 14.42 -10.86
N ILE A 18 -5.23 15.21 -11.35
CA ILE A 18 -5.03 16.59 -11.81
C ILE A 18 -5.32 17.62 -10.71
N ARG A 19 -6.16 17.30 -9.71
CA ARG A 19 -6.57 18.22 -8.64
C ARG A 19 -6.55 17.56 -7.25
N PRO A 20 -5.39 17.06 -6.78
CA PRO A 20 -5.30 16.27 -5.55
C PRO A 20 -5.90 16.96 -4.33
N HIS A 21 -5.83 18.29 -4.25
CA HIS A 21 -6.42 19.06 -3.16
C HIS A 21 -7.93 18.82 -3.00
N ARG A 22 -8.70 18.74 -4.10
CA ARG A 22 -10.15 18.50 -4.04
C ARG A 22 -10.50 17.05 -3.72
N PHE A 23 -9.61 16.14 -4.08
CA PHE A 23 -9.77 14.72 -3.82
C PHE A 23 -9.49 14.37 -2.35
N VAL A 24 -8.52 15.05 -1.74
CA VAL A 24 -8.11 14.82 -0.35
C VAL A 24 -8.94 15.63 0.65
N GLU A 25 -9.54 16.74 0.22
CA GLU A 25 -10.36 17.62 1.06
C GLU A 25 -11.59 16.90 1.63
N PHE A 26 -11.63 16.80 2.96
CA PHE A 26 -12.78 16.33 3.70
C PHE A 26 -13.80 17.47 3.84
N GLN A 27 -15.03 17.28 3.35
CA GLN A 27 -16.12 18.25 3.56
C GLN A 27 -16.55 18.22 5.04
N THR A 28 -15.88 19.02 5.88
CA THR A 28 -16.10 19.12 7.33
C THR A 28 -17.49 19.62 7.71
N ASP A 29 -18.14 20.38 6.84
CA ASP A 29 -19.26 21.24 7.26
C ASP A 29 -20.61 20.53 7.38
N SER A 30 -20.71 19.25 6.98
CA SER A 30 -22.00 18.54 6.94
C SER A 30 -22.10 17.27 7.79
N TYR A 31 -21.00 16.65 8.24
CA TYR A 31 -21.05 15.31 8.86
C TYR A 31 -20.35 15.15 10.22
N ALA A 32 -19.58 16.14 10.68
CA ALA A 32 -18.77 16.04 11.90
C ALA A 32 -19.46 16.51 13.19
N THR A 33 -20.73 16.97 13.14
CA THR A 33 -21.42 17.53 14.31
C THR A 33 -22.19 16.51 15.16
N SER A 34 -22.36 15.26 14.69
CA SER A 34 -23.07 14.21 15.46
C SER A 34 -22.35 12.86 15.44
N ARG A 35 -22.40 12.11 16.55
CA ARG A 35 -21.83 10.76 16.68
C ARG A 35 -22.38 9.79 15.62
N LEU A 36 -23.66 9.94 15.25
CA LEU A 36 -24.28 9.14 14.20
C LEU A 36 -23.73 9.49 12.81
N GLY A 37 -23.47 10.77 12.55
CA GLY A 37 -22.80 11.24 11.34
C GLY A 37 -21.39 10.66 11.20
N MET A 38 -20.64 10.62 12.30
CA MET A 38 -19.30 9.99 12.36
C MET A 38 -19.34 8.49 12.02
N VAL A 39 -20.23 7.72 12.65
CA VAL A 39 -20.38 6.27 12.38
C VAL A 39 -20.75 6.02 10.92
N ARG A 40 -21.72 6.78 10.39
CA ARG A 40 -22.13 6.66 8.99
C ARG A 40 -20.99 6.98 8.02
N GLN A 41 -20.20 8.01 8.33
CA GLN A 41 -19.04 8.38 7.53
C GLN A 41 -17.96 7.30 7.56
N MET A 42 -17.66 6.75 8.74
CA MET A 42 -16.69 5.68 8.91
C MET A 42 -17.13 4.41 8.18
N GLY A 43 -18.43 4.08 8.22
CA GLY A 43 -19.01 3.00 7.42
C GLY A 43 -18.88 3.23 5.91
N SER A 44 -19.09 4.47 5.44
CA SER A 44 -18.87 4.83 4.03
C SER A 44 -17.40 4.68 3.62
N LEU A 45 -16.47 5.13 4.46
CA LEU A 45 -15.03 5.00 4.22
C LEU A 45 -14.58 3.55 4.22
N LEU A 46 -15.12 2.74 5.13
CA LEU A 46 -14.88 1.30 5.16
C LEU A 46 -15.39 0.63 3.89
N GLY A 47 -16.57 1.01 3.39
CA GLY A 47 -17.10 0.51 2.12
C GLY A 47 -16.20 0.85 0.94
N VAL A 48 -15.74 2.10 0.83
CA VAL A 48 -14.79 2.53 -0.21
C VAL A 48 -13.48 1.73 -0.10
N TYR A 49 -12.96 1.59 1.12
CA TYR A 49 -11.75 0.83 1.38
C TYR A 49 -11.88 -0.64 0.95
N ILE A 50 -12.98 -1.33 1.30
CA ILE A 50 -13.21 -2.73 0.92
C ILE A 50 -13.30 -2.88 -0.60
N ILE A 51 -14.01 -1.99 -1.29
CA ILE A 51 -14.11 -2.02 -2.75
C ILE A 51 -12.72 -1.89 -3.39
N ASN A 52 -11.93 -0.93 -2.91
CA ASN A 52 -10.57 -0.72 -3.41
C ASN A 52 -9.65 -1.88 -3.07
N LEU A 53 -9.75 -2.43 -1.85
CA LEU A 53 -9.02 -3.62 -1.44
C LEU A 53 -9.25 -4.79 -2.40
N VAL A 54 -10.52 -5.09 -2.71
CA VAL A 54 -10.87 -6.14 -3.66
C VAL A 54 -10.38 -5.82 -5.07
N ALA A 55 -10.59 -4.59 -5.54
CA ALA A 55 -10.16 -4.13 -6.86
C ALA A 55 -8.64 -4.24 -7.06
N TYR A 56 -7.87 -4.18 -5.98
CA TYR A 56 -6.41 -4.29 -6.02
C TYR A 56 -5.89 -5.69 -5.73
N ALA A 57 -6.49 -6.41 -4.79
CA ALA A 57 -6.06 -7.77 -4.45
C ALA A 57 -6.35 -8.76 -5.58
N ILE A 58 -7.43 -8.58 -6.36
CA ILE A 58 -7.77 -9.47 -7.48
C ILE A 58 -6.66 -9.47 -8.56
N PRO A 59 -6.25 -8.33 -9.15
CA PRO A 59 -5.20 -8.32 -10.17
C PRO A 59 -3.87 -8.91 -9.69
N LEU A 60 -3.47 -8.65 -8.44
CA LEU A 60 -2.25 -9.23 -7.86
C LEU A 60 -2.32 -10.76 -7.82
N THR A 61 -3.46 -11.26 -7.36
CA THR A 61 -3.69 -12.70 -7.20
C THR A 61 -3.73 -13.38 -8.57
N LEU A 62 -4.41 -12.78 -9.55
CA LEU A 62 -4.46 -13.28 -10.93
C LEU A 62 -3.09 -13.25 -11.62
N ALA A 63 -2.20 -12.35 -11.18
CA ALA A 63 -0.81 -12.29 -11.63
C ALA A 63 0.11 -13.32 -10.96
N GLY A 64 -0.43 -14.19 -10.09
CA GLY A 64 0.33 -15.20 -9.37
C GLY A 64 1.05 -14.68 -8.12
N ILE A 65 0.87 -13.41 -7.73
CA ILE A 65 1.51 -12.86 -6.53
C ILE A 65 0.84 -13.46 -5.29
N GLY A 66 1.65 -14.03 -4.39
CA GLY A 66 1.17 -14.70 -3.17
C GLY A 66 0.69 -16.13 -3.38
N VAL A 67 0.70 -16.64 -4.61
CA VAL A 67 0.32 -18.04 -4.90
C VAL A 67 1.42 -18.99 -4.41
N GLN A 68 1.06 -19.91 -3.52
CA GLN A 68 1.96 -20.95 -2.99
C GLN A 68 1.69 -22.28 -3.72
N PRO A 69 2.57 -22.75 -4.62
CA PRO A 69 2.31 -23.92 -5.45
C PRO A 69 2.15 -25.23 -4.67
N THR A 70 2.72 -25.29 -3.47
CA THR A 70 2.71 -26.46 -2.59
C THR A 70 1.44 -26.56 -1.74
N GLN A 71 0.59 -25.52 -1.74
CA GLN A 71 -0.57 -25.48 -0.88
C GLN A 71 -1.71 -26.35 -1.43
N GLN A 72 -2.12 -27.35 -0.64
CA GLN A 72 -3.19 -28.27 -1.00
C GLN A 72 -4.56 -27.76 -0.54
N SER A 73 -5.60 -28.13 -1.27
CA SER A 73 -6.97 -27.78 -0.92
C SER A 73 -7.54 -28.67 0.19
N PRO A 74 -8.14 -28.08 1.24
CA PRO A 74 -8.76 -28.85 2.30
C PRO A 74 -9.97 -29.63 1.77
N GLY A 75 -10.29 -30.75 2.41
CA GLY A 75 -11.34 -31.67 1.93
C GLY A 75 -12.72 -31.02 1.76
N TRP A 76 -13.09 -30.09 2.65
CA TRP A 76 -14.36 -29.37 2.56
C TRP A 76 -14.44 -28.49 1.30
N PHE A 77 -13.33 -27.85 0.90
CA PHE A 77 -13.28 -27.00 -0.28
C PHE A 77 -13.39 -27.84 -1.55
N ARG A 78 -12.66 -28.97 -1.58
CA ARG A 78 -12.76 -29.96 -2.68
C ARG A 78 -14.19 -30.42 -2.89
N ASN A 79 -14.90 -30.75 -1.82
CA ASN A 79 -16.30 -31.15 -1.89
C ASN A 79 -17.19 -30.01 -2.42
N LEU A 80 -16.97 -28.77 -1.96
CA LEU A 80 -17.73 -27.60 -2.37
C LEU A 80 -17.61 -27.32 -3.87
N VAL A 81 -16.40 -27.41 -4.44
CA VAL A 81 -16.15 -27.04 -5.85
C VAL A 81 -16.20 -28.21 -6.83
N SER A 82 -16.29 -29.46 -6.34
CA SER A 82 -16.31 -30.68 -7.16
C SER A 82 -17.36 -30.67 -8.27
N ALA A 83 -18.53 -30.07 -8.03
CA ALA A 83 -19.62 -29.98 -9.00
C ALA A 83 -19.52 -28.78 -9.97
N SER A 84 -18.58 -27.86 -9.72
CA SER A 84 -18.45 -26.60 -10.48
C SER A 84 -17.39 -26.62 -11.59
N GLY A 85 -16.69 -27.75 -11.78
CA GLY A 85 -15.64 -27.87 -12.80
C GLY A 85 -14.37 -27.04 -12.53
N ILE A 86 -14.27 -26.42 -11.35
CA ILE A 86 -13.10 -25.67 -10.90
C ILE A 86 -12.08 -26.68 -10.35
N ASP A 87 -10.82 -26.59 -10.78
CA ASP A 87 -9.72 -27.33 -10.16
C ASP A 87 -9.63 -26.93 -8.67
N PRO A 88 -9.87 -27.86 -7.73
CA PRO A 88 -9.90 -27.52 -6.31
C PRO A 88 -8.58 -27.01 -5.76
N THR A 89 -7.46 -27.49 -6.28
CA THR A 89 -6.13 -27.07 -5.84
C THR A 89 -5.85 -25.66 -6.34
N ALA A 90 -6.02 -25.41 -7.63
CA ALA A 90 -5.80 -24.08 -8.19
C ALA A 90 -6.75 -23.03 -7.60
N GLY A 91 -8.03 -23.38 -7.43
CA GLY A 91 -9.04 -22.50 -6.82
C GLY A 91 -8.70 -22.15 -5.36
N TRP A 92 -8.19 -23.12 -4.59
CA TRP A 92 -7.77 -22.89 -3.21
C TRP A 92 -6.52 -22.01 -3.12
N GLN A 93 -5.52 -22.28 -3.96
CA GLN A 93 -4.29 -21.48 -4.03
C GLN A 93 -4.60 -20.01 -4.38
N LEU A 94 -5.52 -19.78 -5.32
CA LEU A 94 -5.99 -18.45 -5.68
C LEU A 94 -6.70 -17.78 -4.49
N LEU A 95 -7.59 -18.49 -3.78
CA LEU A 95 -8.31 -17.96 -2.62
C LEU A 95 -7.35 -17.55 -1.50
N VAL A 96 -6.38 -18.41 -1.18
CA VAL A 96 -5.38 -18.12 -0.14
C VAL A 96 -4.52 -16.93 -0.54
N ALA A 97 -4.05 -16.88 -1.79
CA ALA A 97 -3.27 -15.76 -2.30
C ALA A 97 -4.08 -14.45 -2.25
N PHE A 98 -5.38 -14.48 -2.59
CA PHE A 98 -6.26 -13.33 -2.46
C PHE A 98 -6.38 -12.84 -1.01
N VAL A 99 -6.55 -13.76 -0.06
CA VAL A 99 -6.60 -13.42 1.38
C VAL A 99 -5.26 -12.84 1.84
N GLN A 100 -4.14 -13.45 1.48
CA GLN A 100 -2.80 -12.97 1.85
C GLN A 100 -2.50 -11.58 1.28
N ASN A 101 -2.79 -11.35 -0.01
CA ASN A 101 -2.64 -10.05 -0.65
C ASN A 101 -3.54 -8.99 0.02
N SER A 102 -4.79 -9.35 0.34
CA SER A 102 -5.71 -8.47 1.04
C SER A 102 -5.19 -8.09 2.42
N LEU A 103 -4.74 -9.08 3.20
CA LEU A 103 -4.14 -8.86 4.52
C LEU A 103 -2.90 -7.97 4.44
N TYR A 104 -2.03 -8.19 3.45
CA TYR A 104 -0.85 -7.35 3.24
C TYR A 104 -1.23 -5.89 2.98
N ILE A 105 -2.18 -5.64 2.08
CA ILE A 105 -2.67 -4.28 1.78
C ILE A 105 -3.32 -3.66 3.02
N THR A 106 -4.09 -4.43 3.80
CA THR A 106 -4.69 -3.99 5.05
C THR A 106 -3.67 -3.62 6.10
N MET A 107 -2.64 -4.44 6.30
CA MET A 107 -1.56 -4.15 7.24
C MET A 107 -0.77 -2.91 6.82
N ALA A 108 -0.41 -2.78 5.54
CA ALA A 108 0.27 -1.59 5.02
C ALA A 108 -0.58 -0.32 5.19
N THR A 109 -1.89 -0.41 4.95
CA THR A 109 -2.83 0.70 5.17
C THR A 109 -2.95 1.05 6.65
N ALA A 110 -3.03 0.06 7.53
CA ALA A 110 -3.12 0.27 8.97
C ALA A 110 -1.84 0.92 9.53
N ILE A 111 -0.65 0.45 9.11
CA ILE A 111 0.63 1.05 9.46
C ILE A 111 0.69 2.51 8.98
N THR A 112 0.25 2.77 7.75
CA THR A 112 0.16 4.13 7.20
C THR A 112 -0.77 5.00 8.04
N LEU A 113 -1.96 4.51 8.38
CA LEU A 113 -2.93 5.23 9.21
C LEU A 113 -2.35 5.58 10.58
N VAL A 114 -1.76 4.59 11.25
CA VAL A 114 -1.16 4.78 12.57
C VAL A 114 -0.02 5.79 12.49
N THR A 115 0.92 5.61 11.57
CA THR A 115 2.12 6.46 11.46
C THR A 115 1.77 7.88 11.04
N PHE A 116 0.83 8.04 10.10
CA PHE A 116 0.32 9.35 9.70
C PHE A 116 -0.39 10.05 10.87
N HIS A 117 -1.31 9.35 11.55
CA HIS A 117 -2.07 9.93 12.65
C HIS A 117 -1.15 10.29 13.84
N VAL A 118 -0.22 9.41 14.19
CA VAL A 118 0.82 9.68 15.21
C VAL A 118 1.66 10.88 14.80
N GLY A 119 2.08 10.97 13.53
CA GLY A 119 2.82 12.12 13.03
C GLY A 119 2.06 13.44 13.21
N VAL A 120 0.76 13.46 12.92
CA VAL A 120 -0.11 14.63 13.14
C VAL A 120 -0.36 14.90 14.64
N LEU A 121 -0.43 13.87 15.48
CA LEU A 121 -0.54 14.01 16.93
C LEU A 121 0.73 14.62 17.55
N ILE A 122 1.91 14.20 17.12
CA ILE A 122 3.21 14.70 17.61
C ILE A 122 3.32 16.21 17.40
N VAL A 123 2.86 16.70 16.24
CA VAL A 123 2.86 18.13 15.91
C VAL A 123 1.65 18.89 16.48
N ARG A 124 0.77 18.21 17.21
CA ARG A 124 -0.42 18.75 17.90
C ARG A 124 -1.46 19.41 16.99
N ASP A 125 -1.46 19.08 15.70
CA ASP A 125 -2.42 19.60 14.71
C ASP A 125 -3.59 18.62 14.48
N SER A 126 -3.70 17.54 15.27
CA SER A 126 -4.76 16.56 15.10
C SER A 126 -6.14 17.16 15.39
N ARG A 127 -7.11 16.77 14.56
CA ARG A 127 -8.50 17.28 14.62
C ARG A 127 -9.51 16.18 14.84
N ASP A 128 -9.25 15.00 14.30
CA ASP A 128 -9.92 13.73 14.63
C ASP A 128 -9.22 12.58 13.89
N ILE A 129 -9.38 11.35 14.37
CA ILE A 129 -8.96 10.13 13.67
C ILE A 129 -9.69 9.97 12.33
N VAL A 130 -10.95 10.39 12.23
CA VAL A 130 -11.75 10.27 10.99
C VAL A 130 -11.11 11.02 9.82
N GLN A 131 -10.47 12.15 10.08
CA GLN A 131 -9.74 12.90 9.04
C GLN A 131 -8.50 12.16 8.56
N SER A 132 -7.79 11.49 9.46
CA SER A 132 -6.66 10.65 9.10
C SER A 132 -7.12 9.41 8.32
N VAL A 133 -8.22 8.76 8.73
CA VAL A 133 -8.83 7.65 7.99
C VAL A 133 -9.25 8.09 6.59
N HIS A 134 -9.94 9.23 6.46
CA HIS A 134 -10.32 9.75 5.15
C HIS A 134 -9.11 10.00 4.27
N THR A 135 -8.10 10.71 4.81
CA THR A 135 -6.85 10.98 4.10
C THR A 135 -6.25 9.68 3.59
N VAL A 136 -5.97 8.73 4.48
CA VAL A 136 -5.29 7.49 4.12
C VAL A 136 -6.11 6.65 3.16
N VAL A 137 -7.40 6.44 3.39
CA VAL A 137 -8.25 5.64 2.47
C VAL A 137 -8.23 6.23 1.06
N TYR A 138 -8.40 7.54 0.91
CA TYR A 138 -8.44 8.17 -0.41
C TYR A 138 -7.06 8.20 -1.07
N THR A 139 -6.01 8.61 -0.35
CA THR A 139 -4.65 8.62 -0.91
C THR A 139 -4.21 7.21 -1.31
N THR A 140 -4.52 6.22 -0.47
CA THR A 140 -4.21 4.81 -0.73
C THR A 140 -4.90 4.31 -1.99
N SER A 141 -6.15 4.69 -2.17
CA SER A 141 -6.92 4.29 -3.34
C SER A 141 -6.35 4.84 -4.65
N ALA A 142 -5.87 6.08 -4.69
CA ALA A 142 -5.33 6.67 -5.92
C ALA A 142 -3.94 6.10 -6.29
N TYR A 143 -3.05 5.92 -5.30
CA TYR A 143 -1.67 5.48 -5.59
C TYR A 143 -1.58 3.99 -5.91
N LEU A 144 -2.44 3.17 -5.28
CA LEU A 144 -2.37 1.71 -5.43
C LEU A 144 -2.54 1.28 -6.89
N VAL A 145 -3.38 1.94 -7.69
CA VAL A 145 -3.52 1.66 -9.14
C VAL A 145 -2.17 1.74 -9.84
N ALA A 146 -1.44 2.84 -9.64
CA ALA A 146 -0.18 3.09 -10.34
C ALA A 146 0.93 2.15 -9.87
N VAL A 147 1.05 1.97 -8.54
CA VAL A 147 2.06 1.06 -7.97
C VAL A 147 1.79 -0.38 -8.38
N PHE A 148 0.53 -0.84 -8.34
CA PHE A 148 0.21 -2.21 -8.74
C PHE A 148 0.37 -2.44 -10.23
N SER A 149 0.01 -1.47 -11.07
CA SER A 149 0.26 -1.58 -12.50
C SER A 149 1.76 -1.67 -12.80
N GLY A 150 2.58 -0.85 -12.13
CA GLY A 150 4.04 -0.89 -12.26
C GLY A 150 4.65 -2.20 -11.76
N VAL A 151 4.27 -2.67 -10.57
CA VAL A 151 4.75 -3.93 -9.98
C VAL A 151 4.30 -5.14 -10.78
N TRP A 152 3.06 -5.16 -11.26
CA TRP A 152 2.56 -6.21 -12.13
C TRP A 152 3.40 -6.33 -13.40
N TYR A 153 3.69 -5.19 -14.04
CA TYR A 153 4.52 -5.17 -15.25
C TYR A 153 5.95 -5.60 -14.95
N LEU A 154 6.55 -5.11 -13.85
CA LEU A 154 7.87 -5.57 -13.39
C LEU A 154 7.91 -7.08 -13.21
N THR A 155 6.84 -7.69 -12.69
CA THR A 155 6.78 -9.12 -12.36
C THR A 155 6.59 -10.00 -13.60
N ASN A 156 5.74 -9.58 -14.54
CA ASN A 156 5.29 -10.46 -15.62
C ASN A 156 6.02 -10.25 -16.95
N GLN A 157 6.70 -9.12 -17.14
CA GLN A 157 7.29 -8.79 -18.44
C GLN A 157 8.77 -9.20 -18.49
N ALA A 158 9.15 -9.91 -19.54
CA ALA A 158 10.53 -10.38 -19.73
C ALA A 158 11.51 -9.21 -20.00
N GLY A 159 11.06 -8.16 -20.69
CA GLY A 159 11.88 -7.02 -21.10
C GLY A 159 12.31 -6.07 -19.98
N VAL A 160 11.99 -6.35 -18.71
CA VAL A 160 12.24 -5.47 -17.57
C VAL A 160 12.98 -6.16 -16.42
N SER A 161 13.68 -7.24 -16.72
CA SER A 161 14.45 -8.03 -15.76
C SER A 161 15.47 -7.18 -14.98
N GLY A 162 16.21 -6.29 -15.64
CA GLY A 162 17.16 -5.39 -14.97
C GLY A 162 16.48 -4.41 -13.99
N ALA A 163 15.31 -3.87 -14.35
CA ALA A 163 14.54 -3.01 -13.44
C ALA A 163 14.00 -3.79 -12.23
N ARG A 164 13.56 -5.03 -12.44
CA ARG A 164 13.14 -5.93 -11.36
C ARG A 164 14.30 -6.22 -10.39
N VAL A 165 15.48 -6.53 -10.92
CA VAL A 165 16.69 -6.75 -10.11
C VAL A 165 17.06 -5.48 -9.36
N LEU A 166 17.00 -4.31 -10.00
CA LEU A 166 17.27 -3.04 -9.33
C LEU A 166 16.34 -2.78 -8.15
N VAL A 167 15.02 -2.95 -8.32
CA VAL A 167 14.06 -2.77 -7.23
C VAL A 167 14.35 -3.74 -6.08
N ARG A 168 14.62 -5.02 -6.38
CA ARG A 168 14.99 -6.02 -5.38
C ARG A 168 16.28 -5.64 -4.65
N ASN A 169 17.30 -5.20 -5.37
CA ASN A 169 18.59 -4.82 -4.80
C ASN A 169 18.45 -3.57 -3.93
N LEU A 170 17.64 -2.58 -4.33
CA LEU A 170 17.33 -1.41 -3.49
C LEU A 170 16.64 -1.82 -2.18
N GLN A 171 15.67 -2.74 -2.25
CA GLN A 171 14.99 -3.27 -1.06
C GLN A 171 15.97 -4.03 -0.15
N ALA A 172 16.80 -4.91 -0.71
CA ALA A 172 17.80 -5.66 0.03
C ALA A 172 18.85 -4.71 0.66
N SER A 173 19.35 -3.72 -0.08
CA SER A 173 20.30 -2.72 0.40
C SER A 173 19.75 -1.96 1.59
N PHE A 174 18.48 -1.55 1.52
CA PHE A 174 17.81 -0.86 2.61
C PHE A 174 17.75 -1.72 3.89
N VAL A 175 17.38 -2.99 3.77
CA VAL A 175 17.30 -3.90 4.93
C VAL A 175 18.70 -4.21 5.47
N TYR A 176 19.66 -4.53 4.61
CA TYR A 176 21.04 -4.81 5.03
C TYR A 176 21.72 -3.60 5.67
N ALA A 177 21.43 -2.38 5.22
CA ALA A 177 21.95 -1.18 5.88
C ALA A 177 21.53 -1.11 7.37
N ILE A 178 20.31 -1.58 7.69
CA ILE A 178 19.83 -1.64 9.08
C ILE A 178 20.46 -2.83 9.83
N ILE A 179 20.56 -4.00 9.20
CA ILE A 179 21.23 -5.17 9.78
C ILE A 179 22.68 -4.83 10.17
N ASP A 180 23.42 -4.21 9.24
CA ASP A 180 24.82 -3.82 9.41
C ASP A 180 24.95 -2.73 10.49
N LEU A 181 24.04 -1.75 10.51
CA LEU A 181 24.00 -0.72 11.56
C LEU A 181 23.79 -1.31 12.96
N LEU A 182 22.98 -2.36 13.08
CA LEU A 182 22.70 -3.05 14.34
C LEU A 182 23.74 -4.13 14.68
N GLY A 183 24.66 -4.45 13.76
CA GLY A 183 25.62 -5.53 13.92
C GLY A 183 24.98 -6.92 14.08
N ALA A 184 23.82 -7.14 13.47
CA ALA A 184 23.08 -8.38 13.59
C ALA A 184 23.60 -9.46 12.63
N ASP A 185 23.76 -10.69 13.11
CA ASP A 185 24.13 -11.86 12.30
C ASP A 185 22.87 -12.46 11.65
N LEU A 186 22.35 -11.75 10.65
CA LEU A 186 21.13 -12.11 9.92
C LEU A 186 21.37 -12.06 8.41
N GLU A 187 21.02 -13.14 7.72
CA GLU A 187 21.02 -13.22 6.27
C GLU A 187 19.59 -13.31 5.72
N LEU A 188 19.30 -12.51 4.70
CA LEU A 188 18.00 -12.51 4.05
C LEU A 188 17.90 -13.67 3.02
N PRO A 189 16.72 -14.31 2.90
CA PRO A 189 16.45 -15.25 1.81
C PRO A 189 16.55 -14.53 0.45
N GLY A 190 17.69 -14.68 -0.23
CA GLY A 190 18.01 -13.95 -1.45
C GLY A 190 19.35 -13.22 -1.42
N GLY A 191 20.05 -13.22 -0.28
CA GLY A 191 21.41 -12.72 -0.14
C GLY A 191 21.53 -11.20 -0.25
N ARG A 192 22.79 -10.75 -0.18
CA ARG A 192 23.14 -9.33 -0.32
C ARG A 192 22.87 -8.82 -1.75
N PRO A 193 22.66 -7.51 -1.92
CA PRO A 193 22.47 -6.88 -3.22
C PRO A 193 23.60 -7.25 -4.19
N GLU A 194 23.23 -7.65 -5.40
CA GLU A 194 24.18 -7.95 -6.47
C GLU A 194 24.56 -6.67 -7.24
N GLU A 195 25.73 -6.68 -7.90
CA GLU A 195 26.08 -5.62 -8.84
C GLU A 195 25.14 -5.62 -10.04
N ILE A 196 24.71 -4.43 -10.47
CA ILE A 196 23.85 -4.27 -11.64
C ILE A 196 24.71 -3.70 -12.76
N ALA A 197 24.82 -4.42 -13.87
CA ALA A 197 25.53 -3.93 -15.04
C ALA A 197 24.91 -2.61 -15.54
N ALA A 198 25.76 -1.65 -15.94
CA ALA A 198 25.32 -0.31 -16.33
C ALA A 198 24.34 -0.29 -17.53
N ASN A 199 24.32 -1.35 -18.33
CA ASN A 199 23.45 -1.55 -19.49
C ASN A 199 22.26 -2.50 -19.22
N ALA A 200 22.03 -2.91 -17.97
CA ALA A 200 20.96 -3.85 -17.63
C ALA A 200 19.54 -3.24 -17.70
N LEU A 201 19.43 -1.89 -17.70
CA LEU A 201 18.15 -1.19 -17.72
C LEU A 201 17.70 -0.89 -19.15
N SER A 202 16.72 -1.66 -19.62
CA SER A 202 15.96 -1.36 -20.83
C SER A 202 15.19 -0.04 -20.71
N THR A 203 14.83 0.56 -21.84
CA THR A 203 13.98 1.76 -21.91
C THR A 203 12.65 1.53 -21.21
N GLU A 204 12.01 0.37 -21.42
CA GLU A 204 10.78 -0.02 -20.75
C GLU A 204 10.96 -0.10 -19.23
N GLY A 205 12.08 -0.67 -18.78
CA GLY A 205 12.44 -0.74 -17.37
C GLY A 205 12.55 0.65 -16.74
N GLN A 206 13.22 1.58 -17.43
CA GLN A 206 13.35 2.97 -16.98
C GLN A 206 12.00 3.68 -16.85
N TRP A 207 11.09 3.49 -17.80
CA TRP A 207 9.75 4.08 -17.73
C TRP A 207 8.93 3.58 -16.54
N ILE A 208 9.03 2.30 -16.20
CA ILE A 208 8.31 1.75 -15.05
C ILE A 208 8.91 2.25 -13.75
N LEU A 209 10.23 2.34 -13.64
CA LEU A 209 10.88 2.93 -12.48
C LEU A 209 10.48 4.40 -12.30
N ALA A 210 10.38 5.16 -13.40
CA ALA A 210 9.89 6.53 -13.39
C ALA A 210 8.42 6.58 -12.92
N LEU A 211 7.55 5.72 -13.44
CA LEU A 211 6.15 5.61 -13.00
C LEU A 211 6.04 5.32 -11.50
N LEU A 212 6.80 4.35 -10.99
CA LEU A 212 6.82 4.00 -9.57
C LEU A 212 7.33 5.15 -8.70
N SER A 213 8.36 5.86 -9.17
CA SER A 213 8.91 7.03 -8.48
C SER A 213 7.89 8.17 -8.42
N VAL A 214 7.21 8.46 -9.52
CA VAL A 214 6.13 9.46 -9.57
C VAL A 214 4.97 9.05 -8.66
N ALA A 215 4.58 7.77 -8.68
CA ALA A 215 3.51 7.27 -7.81
C ALA A 215 3.87 7.42 -6.33
N LEU A 216 5.12 7.15 -5.93
CA LEU A 216 5.60 7.37 -4.57
C LEU A 216 5.58 8.85 -4.19
N LEU A 217 6.09 9.74 -5.04
CA LEU A 217 6.07 11.18 -4.80
C LEU A 217 4.64 11.72 -4.69
N TYR A 218 3.75 11.25 -5.55
CA TYR A 218 2.33 11.62 -5.53
C TYR A 218 1.65 11.15 -4.25
N TYR A 219 1.94 9.93 -3.81
CA TYR A 219 1.45 9.39 -2.56
C TYR A 219 1.86 10.25 -1.36
N LEU A 220 3.16 10.55 -1.23
CA LEU A 220 3.69 11.39 -0.15
C LEU A 220 3.12 12.81 -0.21
N PHE A 221 2.99 13.37 -1.41
CA PHE A 221 2.38 14.69 -1.60
C PHE A 221 0.90 14.71 -1.22
N SER A 222 0.16 13.64 -1.51
CA SER A 222 -1.25 13.54 -1.14
C SER A 222 -1.44 13.43 0.37
N LEU A 223 -0.57 12.69 1.07
CA LEU A 223 -0.53 12.67 2.53
C LEU A 223 -0.20 14.05 3.10
N TYR A 224 0.78 14.75 2.52
CA TYR A 224 1.13 16.12 2.88
C TYR A 224 -0.09 17.03 2.76
N LEU A 225 -0.81 16.98 1.64
CA LEU A 225 -2.05 17.74 1.46
C LEU A 225 -3.13 17.34 2.47
N GLY A 226 -3.24 16.06 2.82
CA GLY A 226 -4.15 15.60 3.86
C GLY A 226 -3.87 16.23 5.22
N ALA A 227 -2.60 16.31 5.61
CA ALA A 227 -2.21 17.01 6.83
C ALA A 227 -2.49 18.52 6.73
N ARG A 228 -2.16 19.16 5.60
CA ARG A 228 -2.36 20.60 5.40
C ARG A 228 -3.84 21.02 5.35
N ILE A 229 -4.69 20.22 4.72
CA ILE A 229 -6.08 20.57 4.43
C ILE A 229 -6.98 20.06 5.56
N ASN A 230 -6.94 18.76 5.83
CA ASN A 230 -7.87 18.16 6.78
C ASN A 230 -7.50 18.56 8.21
N HIS A 231 -6.22 18.40 8.56
CA HIS A 231 -5.70 18.71 9.90
C HIS A 231 -5.31 20.19 10.09
N ARG A 232 -5.31 21.00 9.02
CA ARG A 232 -4.82 22.41 9.02
C ARG A 232 -3.39 22.57 9.53
N ALA A 233 -2.56 21.55 9.33
CA ALA A 233 -1.16 21.60 9.73
C ALA A 233 -0.41 22.70 8.96
N THR A 234 0.63 23.25 9.59
CA THR A 234 1.59 24.13 8.90
C THR A 234 2.42 23.32 7.87
N ARG A 235 3.19 24.01 7.02
CA ARG A 235 4.07 23.35 6.03
C ARG A 235 5.06 22.39 6.71
N SER A 236 5.74 22.85 7.76
CA SER A 236 6.69 22.05 8.52
C SER A 236 6.01 20.87 9.22
N ASN A 237 4.86 21.10 9.84
CA ASN A 237 4.15 20.06 10.59
C ASN A 237 3.61 18.96 9.67
N ALA A 238 3.11 19.32 8.49
CA ALA A 238 2.71 18.35 7.48
C ALA A 238 3.89 17.53 6.95
N LEU A 239 5.08 18.14 6.80
CA LEU A 239 6.29 17.40 6.43
C LEU A 239 6.69 16.40 7.52
N ILE A 240 6.58 16.76 8.80
CA ILE A 240 6.85 15.83 9.92
C ILE A 240 5.86 14.66 9.90
N ALA A 241 4.57 14.92 9.66
CA ALA A 241 3.57 13.85 9.56
C ALA A 241 3.86 12.88 8.39
N VAL A 242 4.28 13.40 7.24
CA VAL A 242 4.69 12.57 6.09
C VAL A 242 6.01 11.84 6.37
N ALA A 243 6.97 12.48 7.05
CA ALA A 243 8.22 11.84 7.43
C ALA A 243 7.98 10.64 8.37
N ALA A 244 7.01 10.74 9.30
CA ALA A 244 6.62 9.62 10.15
C ALA A 244 6.16 8.40 9.33
N VAL A 245 5.39 8.62 8.27
CA VAL A 245 4.97 7.54 7.34
C VAL A 245 6.16 7.02 6.55
N ALA A 246 6.99 7.91 5.98
CA ALA A 246 8.13 7.53 5.16
C ALA A 246 9.21 6.75 5.95
N LEU A 247 9.34 7.01 7.25
CA LEU A 247 10.26 6.30 8.15
C LEU A 247 9.68 4.98 8.69
N SER A 248 8.39 4.72 8.51
CA SER A 248 7.74 3.51 9.03
C SER A 248 8.37 2.19 8.56
N PRO A 249 8.86 2.03 7.30
CA PRO A 249 9.56 0.82 6.91
C PRO A 249 10.87 0.63 7.69
N ALA A 250 11.58 1.72 8.01
CA ALA A 250 12.82 1.63 8.78
C ALA A 250 12.53 1.19 10.21
N VAL A 251 11.51 1.74 10.85
CA VAL A 251 11.07 1.32 12.19
C VAL A 251 10.65 -0.15 12.20
N TYR A 252 9.89 -0.59 11.19
CA TYR A 252 9.46 -1.98 11.07
C TYR A 252 10.65 -2.94 10.92
N VAL A 253 11.60 -2.63 10.01
CA VAL A 253 12.78 -3.48 9.79
C VAL A 253 13.66 -3.51 11.03
N THR A 254 13.94 -2.36 11.65
CA THR A 254 14.70 -2.28 12.91
C THR A 254 14.06 -3.13 14.00
N GLY A 255 12.74 -3.00 14.21
CA GLY A 255 12.02 -3.78 15.21
C GLY A 255 12.06 -5.29 14.91
N SER A 256 11.98 -5.68 13.63
CA SER A 256 12.07 -7.08 13.20
C SER A 256 13.46 -7.67 13.45
N VAL A 257 14.52 -6.92 13.12
CA VAL A 257 15.90 -7.36 13.38
C VAL A 257 16.16 -7.47 14.88
N LEU A 258 15.69 -6.51 15.68
CA LEU A 258 15.81 -6.58 17.14
C LEU A 258 15.02 -7.76 17.74
N ALA A 259 13.82 -8.04 17.23
CA ALA A 259 13.05 -9.19 17.68
C ALA A 259 13.78 -10.51 17.39
N TYR A 260 14.38 -10.63 16.21
CA TYR A 260 15.22 -11.77 15.84
C TYR A 260 16.43 -11.92 16.76
N THR A 261 17.22 -10.85 16.97
CA THR A 261 18.42 -10.91 17.80
C THR A 261 18.14 -11.19 19.27
N LEU A 262 16.95 -10.79 19.76
CA LEU A 262 16.49 -11.07 21.12
C LEU A 262 15.76 -12.41 21.27
N GLY A 263 15.58 -13.17 20.19
CA GLY A 263 14.95 -14.51 20.22
C GLY A 263 13.43 -14.50 20.38
N PHE A 264 12.74 -13.44 19.95
CA PHE A 264 11.27 -13.34 19.99
C PHE A 264 10.57 -13.94 18.74
N THR A 265 11.25 -14.79 17.98
CA THR A 265 10.76 -15.38 16.72
C THR A 265 10.08 -16.72 16.90
#